data_AF-A0A7S1P286-F1
#
_entry.id   AF-A0A7S1P286-F1
#
_cell.length_a   1.000
_cell.length_b   1.000
_cell.length_c   1.000
_cell.angle_alpha   90.00
_cell.angle_beta   90.00
_cell.angle_gamma   90.00
#
_symmetry.space_group_name_H-M   'P 1'
#
loop_
_entity.id
_entity.type
_entity.pdbx_description
1 polymer ?
#
loop_
_entity_poly.entity_id
_entity_poly.type
_entity_poly.pdbx_seq_one_letter_code
_entity_poly.pdbx_strand_id
1 'polypeptide(L)'
;PLFHQAAANYTHLAIDCEDKKARHMWETMPLDVAHKWGKRSTNIREIKHRNPEEYWGPLFGWRPALKWCRGTWTSLIEGHAIGRAAIAAKKRIERAGGEGAAAAS
;
A
#
# COMPACT_ATOMS: atom_id res chain seq x y z
N PRO A 1 8.72 15.48 -1.57
CA PRO A 1 7.60 15.00 -0.73
C PRO A 1 8.04 13.88 0.22
N LEU A 2 8.12 14.18 1.53
CA LEU A 2 8.48 13.27 2.63
C LEU A 2 7.66 11.97 2.65
N PHE A 3 6.43 12.02 2.13
CA PHE A 3 5.49 10.90 2.13
C PHE A 3 5.99 9.65 1.39
N HIS A 4 6.77 9.83 0.32
CA HIS A 4 7.34 8.70 -0.43
C HIS A 4 8.58 8.08 0.22
N GLN A 5 9.33 8.86 1.01
CA GLN A 5 10.55 8.40 1.67
C GLN A 5 10.25 7.58 2.92
N ALA A 6 9.18 7.93 3.67
CA ALA A 6 8.78 7.18 4.85
C ALA A 6 8.09 5.84 4.54
N ALA A 7 7.65 5.61 3.29
CA ALA A 7 6.90 4.43 2.87
C ALA A 7 7.56 3.09 3.28
N ALA A 8 8.89 3.00 3.13
CA ALA A 8 9.65 1.80 3.49
C ALA A 8 9.76 1.57 5.01
N ASN A 9 9.48 2.57 5.85
CA ASN A 9 9.62 2.48 7.30
C ASN A 9 8.39 1.89 7.98
N TYR A 10 7.26 1.78 7.28
CA TYR A 10 6.03 1.25 7.85
C TYR A 10 5.98 -0.28 7.78
N THR A 11 5.72 -0.90 8.93
CA THR A 11 5.39 -2.34 9.04
C THR A 11 3.90 -2.56 9.27
N HIS A 12 3.22 -1.59 9.90
CA HIS A 12 1.80 -1.60 10.16
C HIS A 12 1.20 -0.29 9.62
N LEU A 13 0.11 -0.40 8.85
CA LEU A 13 -0.56 0.73 8.25
C LEU A 13 -2.01 0.79 8.76
N ALA A 14 -2.41 1.95 9.29
CA ALA A 14 -3.80 2.21 9.64
C ALA A 14 -4.43 3.13 8.59
N ILE A 15 -5.54 2.68 8.02
CA ILE A 15 -6.44 3.45 7.16
C ILE A 15 -7.72 3.64 7.97
N ASP A 16 -7.74 4.69 8.78
CA ASP A 16 -8.80 4.95 9.77
C ASP A 16 -9.57 6.21 9.40
N CYS A 17 -10.90 6.08 9.30
CA CYS A 17 -11.80 7.20 9.04
C CYS A 17 -12.01 8.13 10.25
N GLU A 18 -11.71 7.70 11.48
CA GLU A 18 -11.87 8.55 12.66
C GLU A 18 -10.71 9.51 12.87
N ASP A 19 -9.51 9.18 12.36
CA ASP A 19 -8.42 10.15 12.26
C ASP A 19 -8.73 11.12 11.12
N LYS A 20 -9.24 12.31 11.46
CA LYS A 20 -9.63 13.33 10.48
C LYS A 20 -8.51 13.73 9.52
N LYS A 21 -7.25 13.74 9.97
CA LYS A 21 -6.11 14.10 9.11
C LYS A 21 -5.76 12.95 8.17
N ALA A 22 -5.68 11.73 8.69
CA ALA A 22 -5.41 10.56 7.87
C ALA A 22 -6.57 10.28 6.89
N ARG A 23 -7.82 10.47 7.33
CA ARG A 23 -9.02 10.34 6.50
C ARG A 23 -8.94 11.21 5.25
N HIS A 24 -8.71 12.51 5.42
CA HIS A 24 -8.64 13.43 4.29
C HIS A 24 -7.52 13.06 3.32
N MET A 25 -6.37 12.65 3.87
CA MET A 25 -5.25 12.16 3.07
C MET A 25 -5.63 10.91 2.26
N TRP A 26 -6.28 9.91 2.85
CA TRP A 26 -6.69 8.69 2.14
C TRP A 26 -7.78 8.92 1.09
N GLU A 27 -8.70 9.86 1.35
CA GLU A 27 -9.77 10.25 0.43
C GLU A 27 -9.24 11.00 -0.79
N THR A 28 -8.21 11.83 -0.61
CA THR A 28 -7.67 12.69 -1.66
C THR A 28 -6.43 12.12 -2.34
N MET A 29 -5.86 11.03 -1.84
CA MET A 29 -4.67 10.40 -2.41
C MET A 29 -4.96 9.91 -3.83
N PRO A 30 -4.23 10.41 -4.86
CA PRO A 30 -4.35 9.90 -6.21
C PRO A 30 -3.99 8.41 -6.29
N LEU A 31 -4.69 7.65 -7.14
CA LEU A 31 -4.51 6.20 -7.23
C LEU A 31 -3.09 5.81 -7.68
N ASP A 32 -2.49 6.58 -8.60
CA ASP A 32 -1.12 6.33 -9.07
C ASP A 32 -0.09 6.61 -7.96
N VAL A 33 -0.35 7.61 -7.11
CA VAL A 33 0.43 7.92 -5.92
C VAL A 33 0.31 6.80 -4.90
N ALA A 34 -0.90 6.30 -4.63
CA ALA A 34 -1.14 5.17 -3.74
C ALA A 34 -0.40 3.91 -4.22
N HIS A 35 -0.47 3.63 -5.52
CA HIS A 35 0.24 2.51 -6.14
C HIS A 35 1.76 2.65 -6.04
N LYS A 36 2.32 3.83 -6.38
CA LYS A 36 3.76 4.11 -6.23
C LYS A 36 4.22 4.02 -4.77
N TRP A 37 3.38 4.46 -3.84
CA TRP A 37 3.64 4.37 -2.41
C TRP A 37 3.67 2.91 -1.96
N GLY A 38 2.64 2.13 -2.29
CA GLY A 38 2.58 0.69 -2.03
C GLY A 38 3.80 -0.06 -2.56
N LYS A 39 4.22 0.24 -3.80
CA LYS A 39 5.42 -0.35 -4.41
C LYS A 39 6.71 -0.13 -3.62
N ARG A 40 6.80 0.98 -2.86
CA ARG A 40 7.93 1.30 -1.97
C ARG A 40 7.75 0.73 -0.57
N SER A 41 6.52 0.48 -0.13
CA SER A 41 6.18 0.00 1.21
C SER A 41 6.29 -1.54 1.34
N THR A 42 7.42 -2.12 0.96
CA THR A 42 7.59 -3.60 0.93
C THR A 42 7.70 -4.26 2.30
N ASN A 43 7.83 -3.46 3.36
CA ASN A 43 7.95 -3.93 4.75
C ASN A 43 6.61 -4.06 5.48
N ILE A 44 5.49 -3.64 4.86
CA ILE A 44 4.15 -3.78 5.42
C ILE A 44 3.82 -5.26 5.65
N ARG A 45 3.29 -5.55 6.84
CA ARG A 45 2.81 -6.86 7.29
C ARG A 45 1.32 -6.86 7.59
N GLU A 46 0.78 -5.72 8.01
CA GLU A 46 -0.62 -5.56 8.37
C GLU A 46 -1.16 -4.22 7.88
N ILE A 47 -2.39 -4.26 7.35
CA ILE A 47 -3.19 -3.08 7.02
C ILE A 47 -4.49 -3.19 7.80
N LYS A 48 -4.72 -2.26 8.72
CA LYS A 48 -6.01 -2.11 9.41
C LYS A 48 -6.84 -1.08 8.65
N HIS A 49 -8.00 -1.48 8.16
CA HIS A 49 -8.95 -0.61 7.47
C HIS A 49 -10.19 -0.45 8.33
N ARG A 50 -10.50 0.79 8.74
CA ARG A 50 -11.71 1.14 9.47
C ARG A 50 -12.58 2.02 8.61
N ASN A 51 -13.72 1.48 8.20
CA ASN A 51 -14.72 2.21 7.43
C ASN A 51 -15.50 3.18 8.32
N PRO A 52 -15.95 4.32 7.77
CA PRO A 52 -16.97 5.11 8.44
C PRO A 52 -18.26 4.29 8.51
N GLU A 53 -19.05 4.46 9.58
CA GLU A 53 -20.36 3.83 9.68
C GLU A 53 -21.27 4.29 8.54
N GLU A 54 -21.23 5.60 8.24
CA GLU A 54 -21.99 6.23 7.18
C GLU A 54 -21.13 7.20 6.37
N TYR A 55 -21.36 7.26 5.07
CA TYR A 55 -20.72 8.21 4.16
C TYR A 55 -21.77 9.02 3.42
N TRP A 56 -21.59 10.33 3.39
CA TRP A 56 -22.43 11.24 2.61
C TRP A 56 -21.90 11.34 1.18
N GLY A 57 -22.70 10.89 0.21
CA GLY A 57 -22.45 11.12 -1.21
C GLY A 57 -23.33 12.26 -1.74
N PRO A 58 -22.78 13.24 -2.48
CA PRO A 58 -23.55 14.40 -2.95
C PRO A 58 -24.74 14.07 -3.85
N LEU A 59 -24.78 12.86 -4.43
CA LEU A 59 -25.86 12.40 -5.30
C LEU A 59 -26.86 11.45 -4.61
N PHE A 60 -26.54 10.91 -3.44
CA PHE A 60 -27.27 9.75 -2.89
C PHE A 60 -27.50 9.78 -1.38
N GLY A 61 -27.11 10.86 -0.68
CA GLY A 61 -27.28 11.00 0.76
C GLY A 61 -26.35 10.10 1.58
N TRP A 62 -26.73 9.84 2.83
CA TRP A 62 -26.01 8.93 3.72
C TRP A 62 -26.19 7.47 3.27
N ARG A 63 -25.07 6.77 3.05
CA ARG A 63 -25.06 5.33 2.74
C ARG A 63 -24.02 4.61 3.61
N PRO A 64 -24.19 3.29 3.83
CA PRO A 64 -23.15 2.46 4.42
C PRO A 64 -21.84 2.67 3.65
N ALA A 65 -20.79 3.12 4.35
CA ALA A 65 -19.53 3.47 3.71
C ALA A 65 -18.66 2.25 3.40
N LEU A 66 -19.29 1.14 2.98
CA LEU A 66 -18.67 -0.17 2.74
C LEU A 66 -17.52 -0.13 1.70
N LYS A 67 -17.32 1.00 1.03
CA LYS A 67 -16.32 1.22 -0.01
C LYS A 67 -15.51 2.50 0.19
N TRP A 68 -15.48 3.06 1.40
CA TRP A 68 -14.68 4.25 1.67
C TRP A 68 -13.22 4.01 1.26
N CYS A 69 -12.68 4.97 0.50
CA CYS A 69 -11.34 4.96 -0.09
C CYS A 69 -10.92 3.63 -0.77
N ARG A 70 -11.88 2.87 -1.31
CA ARG A 70 -11.63 1.53 -1.88
C ARG A 70 -10.53 1.51 -2.93
N GLY A 71 -10.59 2.44 -3.87
CA GLY A 71 -9.56 2.56 -4.91
C GLY A 71 -8.18 2.77 -4.29
N THR A 72 -8.07 3.70 -3.35
CA THR A 72 -6.80 4.05 -2.69
C THR A 72 -6.15 2.85 -2.01
N TRP A 73 -6.88 2.14 -1.14
CA TRP A 73 -6.29 1.00 -0.44
C TRP A 73 -6.03 -0.19 -1.37
N THR A 74 -6.86 -0.37 -2.41
CA THR A 74 -6.63 -1.42 -3.43
C THR A 74 -5.34 -1.15 -4.19
N SER A 75 -5.18 0.05 -4.75
CA SER A 75 -3.99 0.45 -5.50
C SER A 75 -2.72 0.36 -4.66
N LEU A 76 -2.80 0.69 -3.37
CA LEU A 76 -1.70 0.52 -2.42
C LEU A 76 -1.30 -0.95 -2.27
N ILE A 77 -2.26 -1.86 -2.07
CA ILE A 77 -2.01 -3.30 -1.93
C ILE A 77 -1.41 -3.88 -3.22
N GLU A 78 -1.95 -3.52 -4.38
CA GLU A 78 -1.44 -3.95 -5.69
C GLU A 78 0.02 -3.51 -5.88
N GLY A 79 0.31 -2.24 -5.59
CA GLY A 79 1.67 -1.71 -5.63
C GLY A 79 2.60 -2.49 -4.70
N HIS A 80 2.17 -2.77 -3.46
CA HIS A 80 2.93 -3.55 -2.48
C HIS A 80 3.25 -4.96 -2.99
N ALA A 81 2.26 -5.66 -3.58
CA ALA A 81 2.47 -6.98 -4.15
C ALA A 81 3.53 -6.96 -5.26
N ILE A 82 3.48 -5.97 -6.16
CA ILE A 82 4.49 -5.77 -7.21
C ILE A 82 5.88 -5.50 -6.62
N GLY A 83 5.97 -4.64 -5.61
CA GLY A 83 7.23 -4.35 -4.92
C GLY A 83 7.85 -5.60 -4.31
N ARG A 84 7.06 -6.43 -3.62
CA ARG A 84 7.52 -7.69 -3.05
C ARG A 84 7.91 -8.73 -4.11
N ALA A 85 7.16 -8.82 -5.20
CA ALA A 85 7.48 -9.70 -6.31
C ALA A 85 8.84 -9.35 -6.93
N ALA A 86 9.13 -8.07 -7.11
CA ALA A 86 10.42 -7.61 -7.62
C ALA A 86 11.59 -7.96 -6.68
N ILE A 87 11.42 -7.79 -5.37
CA ILE A 87 12.44 -8.22 -4.37
C ILE A 87 12.66 -9.74 -4.42
N ALA A 88 11.57 -10.52 -4.49
CA ALA A 88 11.66 -11.97 -4.57
C ALA A 88 12.33 -12.46 -5.86
N ALA A 89 12.08 -11.79 -6.98
CA ALA A 89 12.75 -12.06 -8.26
C ALA A 89 14.26 -11.77 -8.18
N LYS A 90 14.64 -10.60 -7.64
CA LYS A 90 16.04 -10.22 -7.44
C LYS A 90 16.80 -11.26 -6.60
N LYS A 91 16.23 -11.67 -5.46
CA LYS A 91 16.85 -12.69 -4.58
C LYS A 91 17.04 -14.04 -5.27
N ARG A 92 16.10 -14.44 -6.15
CA ARG A 92 16.22 -15.68 -6.94
C ARG A 92 17.39 -15.62 -7.92
N ILE A 93 17.56 -14.50 -8.60
CA ILE A 93 18.68 -14.27 -9.53
C ILE A 93 20.02 -14.29 -8.78
N GLU A 94 20.11 -13.58 -7.65
CA GLU A 94 21.33 -13.53 -6.83
C GLU A 94 21.73 -14.92 -6.31
N ARG A 95 20.76 -15.73 -5.87
CA ARG A 95 21.01 -17.10 -5.42
C ARG A 95 21.53 -17.98 -6.56
N ALA A 96 20.90 -17.93 -7.74
CA ALA A 96 21.31 -18.72 -8.89
C ALA A 96 22.72 -18.33 -9.39
N GLY A 97 23.05 -17.03 -9.38
CA GLY A 97 24.39 -16.54 -9.73
C GLY A 97 25.46 -16.93 -8.71
N GLY A 98 25.14 -16.93 -7.41
CA GLY A 98 26.04 -17.36 -6.34
C GLY A 98 26.29 -18.87 -6.34
N GLU A 99 25.25 -19.68 -6.56
CA GLU A 99 25.38 -21.14 -6.68
C GLU A 99 26.21 -21.52 -7.93
N GLY A 100 26.05 -20.81 -9.05
CA GLY A 100 26.87 -21.01 -10.25
C GLY A 100 28.35 -20.64 -10.07
N ALA A 101 28.66 -19.59 -9.29
CA ALA A 101 30.03 -19.20 -8.99
C ALA A 101 30.72 -20.14 -7.99
N ALA A 102 29.97 -20.69 -7.03
CA ALA A 102 30.48 -21.66 -6.06
C ALA A 102 30.72 -23.06 -6.69
N ALA A 103 29.94 -23.44 -7.70
CA ALA A 103 30.12 -24.70 -8.42
C ALA A 103 31.25 -24.67 -9.48
N ALA A 104 31.80 -23.50 -9.77
CA ALA A 104 32.89 -23.28 -10.73
C ALA A 104 34.26 -23.06 -10.05
N SER A 105 34.33 -23.17 -8.72
CA SER A 105 35.55 -23.03 -7.90
C SER A 105 36.04 -24.37 -7.37
#